data_AF-A0A1B1MNI3-F1
#
_entry.id   AF-A0A1B1MNI3-F1
#
_cell.length_a   1.000
_cell.length_b   1.000
_cell.length_c   1.000
_cell.angle_alpha   90.00
_cell.angle_beta   90.00
_cell.angle_gamma   90.00
#
_symmetry.space_group_name_H-M   'P 1'
#
loop_
_entity.id
_entity.type
_entity.pdbx_description
1 polymer ?
#
loop_
_entity_poly.entity_id
_entity_poly.type
_entity_poly.pdbx_seq_one_letter_code
_entity_poly.pdbx_strand_id
1 'polypeptide(L)'
;MEELTRRVSRDVRTHRPRLLDIVGIGPDSAAALLIAAGDNPERLANEAAFAALCGVSPVEQPSGKTRRRRPNRGGNRQADAALYRIVVTRLRRDTRTRTYLERRTKQGMSKREIIRCLKRYVAREIYRQIQPMTAFIAATTVT
;
A
#
# COMPACT_ATOMS: atom_id res chain seq x y z
N MET A 1 0.15 22.26 -14.65
CA MET A 1 0.42 21.06 -13.82
C MET A 1 0.24 21.33 -12.33
N GLU A 2 0.83 22.39 -11.77
CA GLU A 2 0.71 22.70 -10.33
C GLU A 2 -0.73 22.91 -9.83
N GLU A 3 -1.61 23.48 -10.66
CA GLU A 3 -3.01 23.70 -10.28
C GLU A 3 -3.78 22.40 -10.08
N LEU A 4 -3.56 21.39 -10.94
CA LEU A 4 -4.21 20.08 -10.83
C LEU A 4 -3.75 19.37 -9.55
N THR A 5 -2.45 19.37 -9.27
CA THR A 5 -1.89 18.79 -8.03
C THR A 5 -2.44 19.50 -6.80
N ARG A 6 -2.60 20.83 -6.84
CA ARG A 6 -3.19 21.61 -5.74
C ARG A 6 -4.66 21.24 -5.51
N ARG A 7 -5.45 21.09 -6.57
CA ARG A 7 -6.85 20.64 -6.50
C ARG A 7 -6.96 19.23 -5.92
N VAL A 8 -6.20 18.29 -6.47
CA VAL A 8 -6.14 16.90 -5.97
C VAL A 8 -5.73 16.87 -4.49
N SER A 9 -4.71 17.63 -4.10
CA SER A 9 -4.29 17.71 -2.69
C SER A 9 -5.40 18.26 -1.80
N ARG A 10 -6.18 19.24 -2.25
CA ARG A 10 -7.29 19.80 -1.48
C ARG A 10 -8.39 18.77 -1.27
N ASP A 11 -8.78 18.07 -2.33
CA ASP A 11 -9.86 17.10 -2.29
C ASP A 11 -9.46 15.89 -1.43
N VAL A 12 -8.23 15.40 -1.57
CA VAL A 12 -7.69 14.32 -0.71
C VAL A 12 -7.68 14.75 0.76
N ARG A 13 -7.26 15.98 1.09
CA ARG A 13 -7.29 16.48 2.48
C ARG A 13 -8.70 16.57 3.04
N THR A 14 -9.67 16.93 2.20
CA THR A 14 -11.06 17.08 2.60
C THR A 14 -11.68 15.73 2.96
N HIS A 15 -11.42 14.69 2.17
CA HIS A 15 -12.05 13.39 2.38
C HIS A 15 -11.23 12.45 3.28
N ARG A 16 -9.90 12.47 3.20
CA ARG A 16 -8.99 11.52 3.86
C ARG A 16 -7.70 12.22 4.34
N PRO A 17 -7.78 13.16 5.30
CA PRO A 17 -6.64 13.99 5.71
C PRO A 17 -5.44 13.16 6.18
N ARG A 18 -5.69 12.11 6.97
CA ARG A 18 -4.66 11.21 7.53
C ARG A 18 -3.81 10.50 6.48
N LEU A 19 -4.27 10.42 5.23
CA LEU A 19 -3.54 9.73 4.17
C LEU A 19 -2.30 10.52 3.73
N LEU A 20 -2.35 11.86 3.79
CA LEU A 20 -1.22 12.72 3.41
C LEU A 20 -0.22 12.96 4.56
N ASP A 21 -0.59 12.60 5.79
CA ASP A 21 0.32 12.62 6.95
C ASP A 21 1.30 11.44 6.92
N ILE A 22 0.99 10.41 6.12
CA ILE A 22 1.83 9.24 5.99
C ILE A 22 3.08 9.57 5.15
N VAL A 23 4.25 9.25 5.70
CA VAL A 23 5.53 9.45 5.04
C VAL A 23 5.58 8.81 3.65
N GLY A 24 5.90 9.63 2.65
CA GLY A 24 6.08 9.22 1.27
C GLY A 24 4.80 9.16 0.44
N ILE A 25 3.63 9.45 1.02
CA ILE A 25 2.39 9.59 0.27
C ILE A 25 2.23 11.03 -0.20
N GLY A 26 2.34 11.25 -1.51
CA GLY A 26 2.00 12.53 -2.14
C GLY A 26 0.58 12.54 -2.71
N PRO A 27 0.06 13.71 -3.12
CA PRO A 27 -1.31 13.88 -3.65
C PRO A 27 -1.64 12.91 -4.79
N ASP A 28 -0.75 12.77 -5.78
CA ASP A 28 -0.99 11.89 -6.93
C ASP A 28 -1.02 10.41 -6.56
N SER A 29 -0.16 10.00 -5.61
CA SER A 29 -0.14 8.62 -5.12
C SER A 29 -1.38 8.33 -4.28
N ALA A 30 -1.80 9.28 -3.43
CA ALA A 30 -3.04 9.20 -2.68
C ALA A 30 -4.25 9.08 -3.60
N ALA A 31 -4.35 9.95 -4.61
CA ALA A 31 -5.43 9.91 -5.59
C ALA A 31 -5.48 8.57 -6.35
N ALA A 32 -4.35 8.08 -6.86
CA ALA A 32 -4.30 6.79 -7.54
C ALA A 32 -4.77 5.62 -6.65
N LEU A 33 -4.43 5.65 -5.37
CA LEU A 33 -4.85 4.63 -4.40
C LEU A 33 -6.33 4.73 -4.04
N LEU A 34 -6.86 5.95 -3.89
CA LEU A 34 -8.28 6.19 -3.62
C LEU A 34 -9.14 5.81 -4.83
N ILE A 35 -8.74 6.19 -6.04
CA ILE A 35 -9.40 5.79 -7.29
C ILE A 35 -9.40 4.26 -7.43
N ALA A 36 -8.27 3.61 -7.11
CA ALA A 36 -8.20 2.15 -7.15
C ALA A 36 -9.13 1.50 -6.12
N ALA A 37 -9.20 2.03 -4.89
CA ALA A 37 -10.10 1.55 -3.85
C ALA A 37 -11.58 1.76 -4.20
N GLY A 38 -11.88 2.86 -4.91
CA GLY A 38 -13.22 3.30 -5.24
C GLY A 38 -13.97 3.90 -4.03
N ASP A 39 -15.19 4.35 -4.28
CA ASP A 39 -16.03 5.03 -3.27
C ASP A 39 -16.78 4.07 -2.33
N ASN A 40 -16.59 2.76 -2.51
CA ASN A 40 -17.29 1.70 -1.76
C ASN A 40 -16.30 0.88 -0.91
N PRO A 41 -15.73 1.48 0.17
CA PRO A 41 -14.70 0.84 0.99
C PRO A 41 -15.17 -0.46 1.66
N GLU A 42 -16.47 -0.63 1.87
CA GLU A 42 -17.11 -1.85 2.40
C GLU A 42 -16.97 -3.06 1.46
N ARG A 43 -16.80 -2.83 0.14
CA ARG A 43 -16.50 -3.93 -0.81
C ARG A 43 -15.12 -4.52 -0.59
N LEU A 44 -14.20 -3.77 0.03
CA LEU A 44 -12.90 -4.25 0.43
C LEU A 44 -12.98 -4.91 1.80
N ALA A 45 -13.41 -6.17 1.82
CA ALA A 45 -13.68 -6.93 3.04
C ALA A 45 -12.49 -7.05 4.01
N ASN A 46 -11.24 -6.96 3.52
CA ASN A 46 -10.06 -7.02 4.38
C ASN A 46 -8.79 -6.41 3.75
N GLU A 47 -7.75 -6.26 4.57
CA GLU A 47 -6.41 -5.79 4.18
C GLU A 47 -5.80 -6.63 3.03
N ALA A 48 -6.16 -7.92 2.90
CA ALA A 48 -5.65 -8.79 1.84
C ALA A 48 -6.33 -8.56 0.49
N ALA A 49 -7.63 -8.29 0.48
CA ALA A 49 -8.38 -7.88 -0.71
C ALA A 49 -7.79 -6.60 -1.29
N PHE A 50 -7.49 -5.60 -0.45
CA PHE A 50 -6.86 -4.36 -0.91
C PHE A 50 -5.46 -4.58 -1.51
N ALA A 51 -4.64 -5.45 -0.91
CA ALA A 51 -3.35 -5.78 -1.52
C ALA A 51 -3.46 -6.59 -2.81
N ALA A 52 -4.46 -7.47 -2.92
CA ALA A 52 -4.72 -8.19 -4.16
C ALA A 52 -5.14 -7.22 -5.27
N LEU A 53 -6.05 -6.29 -4.95
CA LEU A 53 -6.47 -5.21 -5.83
C LEU A 53 -5.29 -4.35 -6.27
N CYS A 54 -4.38 -3.99 -5.36
CA CYS A 54 -3.17 -3.23 -5.69
C CYS A 54 -2.06 -4.07 -6.37
N GLY A 55 -2.25 -5.37 -6.59
CA GLY A 55 -1.25 -6.24 -7.23
C GLY A 55 -0.04 -6.59 -6.34
N VAL A 56 -0.12 -6.32 -5.04
CA VAL A 56 0.96 -6.55 -4.06
C VAL A 56 0.71 -7.76 -3.15
N SER A 57 -0.32 -8.55 -3.43
CA SER A 57 -0.51 -9.84 -2.80
C SER A 57 0.55 -10.85 -3.28
N PRO A 58 1.17 -11.63 -2.38
CA PRO A 58 2.04 -12.71 -2.78
C PRO A 58 1.23 -13.81 -3.48
N VAL A 59 1.67 -14.26 -4.64
CA VAL A 59 1.10 -15.44 -5.33
C VAL A 59 2.11 -16.57 -5.25
N GLU A 60 1.67 -17.75 -4.84
CA GLU A 60 2.55 -18.92 -4.80
C GLU A 60 2.99 -19.31 -6.22
N GLN A 61 4.26 -19.63 -6.36
CA GLN A 61 4.78 -20.18 -7.61
C GLN A 61 4.59 -21.70 -7.56
N PRO A 62 3.91 -22.31 -8.54
CA PRO A 62 3.80 -23.76 -8.61
C PRO A 62 5.16 -24.32 -9.04
N SER A 63 5.98 -24.78 -8.08
CA SER A 63 7.24 -25.46 -8.36
C SER A 63 7.63 -26.34 -7.17
N GLY A 64 7.62 -27.65 -7.38
CA GLY A 64 7.65 -28.71 -6.36
C GLY A 64 8.93 -28.86 -5.53
N LYS A 65 9.87 -27.91 -5.53
CA LYS A 65 11.06 -27.95 -4.65
C LYS A 65 11.50 -26.59 -4.08
N THR A 66 11.01 -25.46 -4.60
CA THR A 66 11.42 -24.12 -4.11
C THR A 66 10.19 -23.25 -3.86
N ARG A 67 9.97 -22.84 -2.61
CA ARG A 67 8.85 -21.96 -2.20
C ARG A 67 9.13 -20.50 -2.55
N ARG A 68 9.24 -20.17 -3.84
CA ARG A 68 9.29 -18.78 -4.33
C ARG A 68 7.89 -18.24 -4.55
N ARG A 69 7.73 -16.93 -4.39
CA ARG A 69 6.47 -16.21 -4.60
C ARG A 69 6.59 -15.34 -5.85
N ARG A 70 5.65 -15.48 -6.77
CA ARG A 70 5.59 -14.65 -7.98
C ARG A 70 4.79 -13.35 -7.72
N PRO A 71 5.07 -12.26 -8.46
CA PRO A 71 4.23 -11.07 -8.42
C PRO A 71 2.81 -11.33 -8.92
N ASN A 72 1.82 -10.70 -8.29
CA ASN A 72 0.45 -10.69 -8.79
C ASN A 72 0.36 -9.77 -10.02
N ARG A 73 -0.06 -10.31 -11.17
CA ARG A 73 -0.20 -9.56 -12.42
C ARG A 73 -1.60 -8.99 -12.66
N GLY A 74 -2.60 -9.44 -11.89
CA GLY A 74 -4.01 -9.09 -12.08
C GLY A 74 -4.49 -7.85 -11.32
N GLY A 75 -3.63 -7.21 -10.53
CA GLY A 75 -3.98 -5.99 -9.80
C GLY A 75 -3.84 -4.70 -10.62
N ASN A 76 -4.33 -3.60 -10.06
CA ASN A 76 -4.24 -2.26 -10.62
C ASN A 76 -2.77 -1.78 -10.68
N ARG A 77 -2.26 -1.58 -11.90
CA ARG A 77 -0.87 -1.19 -12.15
C ARG A 77 -0.52 0.22 -11.68
N GLN A 78 -1.49 1.14 -11.71
CA GLN A 78 -1.27 2.50 -11.21
C GLN A 78 -1.12 2.51 -9.69
N ALA A 79 -1.97 1.75 -8.98
CA ALA A 79 -1.87 1.56 -7.53
C ALA A 79 -0.56 0.86 -7.15
N ASP A 80 -0.17 -0.19 -7.88
CA ASP A 80 1.12 -0.88 -7.66
C ASP A 80 2.32 0.07 -7.83
N ALA A 81 2.27 0.94 -8.84
CA ALA A 81 3.29 1.95 -9.10
C ALA A 81 3.29 3.05 -8.02
N ALA A 82 2.13 3.49 -7.54
CA ALA A 82 2.00 4.42 -6.43
C ALA A 82 2.65 3.85 -5.15
N LEU A 83 2.33 2.60 -4.79
CA LEU A 83 2.97 1.90 -3.67
C LEU A 83 4.48 1.80 -3.83
N TYR A 84 4.98 1.55 -5.05
CA TYR A 84 6.42 1.54 -5.30
C TYR A 84 7.07 2.92 -5.05
N ARG A 85 6.47 4.00 -5.55
CA ARG A 85 6.96 5.38 -5.32
C ARG A 85 6.99 5.75 -3.84
N ILE A 86 5.96 5.37 -3.10
CA ILE A 86 5.89 5.57 -1.64
C ILE A 86 7.06 4.82 -0.96
N VAL A 87 7.27 3.54 -1.29
CA VAL A 87 8.36 2.74 -0.71
C VAL A 87 9.73 3.32 -1.04
N VAL A 88 9.98 3.74 -2.28
CA VAL A 88 11.25 4.38 -2.67
C VAL A 88 11.48 5.67 -1.87
N THR A 89 10.44 6.48 -1.69
CA THR A 89 10.52 7.70 -0.89
C THR A 89 10.80 7.40 0.57
N ARG A 90 10.14 6.39 1.16
CA ARG A 90 10.39 5.94 2.53
C ARG A 90 11.79 5.38 2.70
N LEU A 91 12.32 4.63 1.74
CA LEU A 91 13.70 4.16 1.80
C LEU A 91 14.73 5.31 1.85
N ARG A 92 14.39 6.48 1.31
CA ARG A 92 15.25 7.67 1.38
C ARG A 92 15.06 8.46 2.68
N ARG A 93 13.84 8.58 3.18
CA ARG A 93 13.49 9.53 4.27
C ARG A 93 13.10 8.89 5.60
N ASP A 94 12.59 7.66 5.59
CA ASP A 94 12.12 6.96 6.78
C ASP A 94 13.19 6.00 7.31
N THR A 95 13.60 6.24 8.56
CA THR A 95 14.59 5.38 9.25
C THR A 95 14.04 3.99 9.49
N ARG A 96 12.76 3.84 9.83
CA ARG A 96 12.14 2.51 10.10
C ARG A 96 12.19 1.60 8.88
N THR A 97 11.87 2.14 7.70
CA THR A 97 11.93 1.41 6.43
C THR A 97 13.38 1.03 6.07
N ARG A 98 14.37 1.90 6.33
CA ARG A 98 15.79 1.59 6.13
C ARG A 98 16.29 0.46 7.05
N THR A 99 15.98 0.53 8.34
CA THR A 99 16.31 -0.55 9.29
C THR A 99 15.69 -1.88 8.87
N TYR A 100 14.44 -1.87 8.37
CA TYR A 100 13.82 -3.08 7.83
C TYR A 100 14.57 -3.63 6.62
N LEU A 101 14.99 -2.77 5.68
CA LEU A 101 15.77 -3.16 4.51
C LEU A 101 17.09 -3.81 4.92
N GLU A 102 17.84 -3.19 5.81
CA GLU A 102 19.13 -3.70 6.29
C GLU A 102 18.96 -5.05 6.98
N ARG A 103 18.00 -5.16 7.91
CA ARG A 103 17.73 -6.41 8.62
C ARG A 103 17.38 -7.56 7.67
N ARG A 104 16.52 -7.33 6.68
CA ARG A 104 16.12 -8.39 5.72
C ARG A 104 17.21 -8.71 4.71
N THR A 105 18.04 -7.73 4.36
CA THR A 105 19.25 -7.96 3.53
C THR A 105 20.21 -8.89 4.25
N LYS A 106 20.46 -8.68 5.56
CA LYS A 106 21.28 -9.58 6.40
C LYS A 106 20.72 -11.00 6.50
N GLN A 107 19.41 -11.16 6.33
CA GLN A 107 18.73 -12.47 6.30
C GLN A 107 18.76 -13.13 4.91
N GLY A 108 19.52 -12.60 3.95
CA GLY A 108 19.69 -13.19 2.61
C GLY A 108 18.55 -12.89 1.63
N MET A 109 17.59 -12.01 1.98
CA MET A 109 16.55 -11.64 1.02
C MET A 109 17.08 -10.66 -0.04
N SER A 110 16.66 -10.85 -1.28
CA SER A 110 16.96 -9.89 -2.34
C SER A 110 16.22 -8.57 -2.12
N LYS A 111 16.83 -7.46 -2.55
CA LYS A 111 16.20 -6.12 -2.51
C LYS A 111 14.80 -6.10 -3.14
N ARG A 112 14.59 -6.87 -4.23
CA ARG A 112 13.28 -6.99 -4.90
C ARG A 112 12.24 -7.65 -4.00
N GLU A 113 12.60 -8.69 -3.25
CA GLU A 113 11.69 -9.34 -2.30
C GLU A 113 11.36 -8.43 -1.13
N ILE A 114 12.36 -7.71 -0.61
CA ILE A 114 12.17 -6.75 0.49
C ILE A 114 11.22 -5.64 0.06
N ILE A 115 11.40 -5.07 -1.14
CA ILE A 115 10.50 -4.05 -1.68
C ILE A 115 9.07 -4.59 -1.78
N ARG A 116 8.87 -5.84 -2.21
CA ARG A 116 7.51 -6.45 -2.23
C ARG A 116 6.90 -6.55 -0.83
N CYS A 117 7.69 -6.95 0.17
CA CYS A 117 7.23 -6.94 1.57
C CYS A 117 6.85 -5.53 2.03
N LEU A 118 7.69 -4.54 1.73
CA LEU A 118 7.42 -3.14 2.07
C LEU A 118 6.15 -2.61 1.40
N LYS A 119 5.95 -2.88 0.11
CA LYS A 119 4.72 -2.51 -0.62
C LYS A 119 3.48 -3.12 0.04
N ARG A 120 3.57 -4.38 0.49
CA ARG A 120 2.48 -5.05 1.21
C ARG A 120 2.19 -4.40 2.57
N TYR A 121 3.21 -3.98 3.31
CA TYR A 121 3.04 -3.25 4.58
C TYR A 121 2.43 -1.87 4.37
N VAL A 122 2.90 -1.14 3.36
CA VAL A 122 2.36 0.18 3.00
C VAL A 122 0.89 0.06 2.58
N ALA A 123 0.54 -0.95 1.76
CA ALA A 123 -0.85 -1.20 1.39
C ALA A 123 -1.74 -1.51 2.62
N ARG A 124 -1.21 -2.27 3.60
CA ARG A 124 -1.91 -2.55 4.87
C ARG A 124 -2.16 -1.26 5.67
N GLU A 125 -1.14 -0.42 5.79
CA GLU A 125 -1.21 0.86 6.50
C GLU A 125 -2.22 1.80 5.84
N ILE A 126 -2.21 1.90 4.51
CA ILE A 126 -3.15 2.72 3.73
C ILE A 126 -4.59 2.23 3.90
N TYR A 127 -4.82 0.92 3.80
CA TYR A 127 -6.17 0.35 3.97
C TYR A 127 -6.81 0.78 5.29
N ARG A 128 -6.03 0.81 6.38
CA ARG A 128 -6.50 1.27 7.70
C ARG A 128 -6.89 2.74 7.74
N GLN A 129 -6.32 3.58 6.87
CA GLN A 129 -6.68 5.00 6.76
C GLN A 129 -7.84 5.25 5.79
N ILE A 130 -8.04 4.34 4.82
CA ILE A 130 -9.15 4.42 3.85
C ILE A 130 -10.47 3.92 4.45
N GLN A 131 -10.44 2.97 5.38
CA GLN A 131 -11.67 2.54 6.04
C GLN A 131 -12.27 3.69 6.87
N PRO A 132 -13.59 3.98 6.74
CA PRO A 132 -14.25 4.93 7.61
C PRO A 132 -14.14 4.45 9.07
N MET A 133 -13.92 5.39 10.00
CA MET A 133 -13.72 5.09 11.42
C MET A 133 -14.88 4.28 12.02
N THR A 134 -16.08 4.38 11.44
CA THR A 134 -17.29 3.62 11.78
C THR A 134 -17.17 2.12 11.50
N ALA A 135 -16.52 1.71 10.41
CA ALA A 135 -16.34 0.29 10.06
C ALA A 135 -15.33 -0.41 10.99
N PHE A 136 -14.41 0.35 11.58
CA PHE A 136 -13.41 -0.16 12.52
C PHE A 136 -14.02 -0.59 13.86
N ILE A 137 -15.06 0.11 14.33
CA ILE A 137 -15.75 -0.22 15.59
C ILE A 137 -16.55 -1.53 15.43
N ALA A 138 -17.30 -1.70 14.34
CA ALA A 138 -18.11 -2.90 14.11
C ALA A 138 -17.29 -4.21 14.03
N ALA A 139 -16.05 -4.15 13.53
CA ALA A 139 -15.19 -5.33 13.42
C ALA A 139 -14.53 -5.75 14.76
N THR A 140 -14.53 -4.88 15.77
CA THR A 140 -13.88 -5.16 17.07
C THR A 140 -14.88 -5.70 18.10
N THR A 141 -16.18 -5.55 17.89
CA THR A 141 -17.25 -6.00 18.81
C THR A 141 -17.63 -7.49 18.66
N VAL A 142 -16.95 -8.24 17.79
CA VAL A 142 -17.17 -9.67 17.59
C VAL A 142 -15.90 -10.43 17.94
N THR A 143 -15.55 -10.50 19.23
CA THR A 143 -14.69 -11.50 19.86
C THR A 143 -14.95 -11.47 21.35
#